data_AF-S4RGN7-F1
#
_entry.id   AF-S4RGN7-F1
#
_cell.length_a   1.000
_cell.length_b   1.000
_cell.length_c   1.000
_cell.angle_alpha   90.00
_cell.angle_beta   90.00
_cell.angle_gamma   90.00
#
_symmetry.space_group_name_H-M   'P 1'
#
loop_
_entity.id
_entity.type
_entity.pdbx_description
1 polymer ?
#
loop_
_entity_poly.entity_id
_entity_poly.type
_entity_poly.pdbx_seq_one_letter_code
_entity_poly.pdbx_strand_id
1 'polypeptide(L)'
;AKEQQSMTLDGFTMYLMSADGCIFNPSHGHVFQDMSHPLSHYFISSSHNTYLMEDQLRGPSSTEAYARALKRGCRCVELDCWDGPNGDPIVYHGYTFTSKILFRDVIEVINQYAFQSSEFPLILSIENHCTMPQQTVMAQYMRNIFGNKLLTVPLGGKVPTVLPSPE
;
A
#
# COMPACT_ATOMS: atom_id res chain seq x y z
N ALA A 1 -7.00 -27.07 -40.83
CA ALA A 1 -7.01 -25.70 -40.28
C ALA A 1 -5.59 -25.21 -39.96
N LYS A 2 -4.92 -25.75 -38.92
CA LYS A 2 -3.57 -25.30 -38.52
C LYS A 2 -2.50 -25.41 -39.61
N GLU A 3 -2.45 -26.54 -40.33
CA GLU A 3 -1.54 -26.76 -41.47
C GLU A 3 -1.84 -25.89 -42.70
N GLN A 4 -3.06 -25.33 -42.77
CA GLN A 4 -3.52 -24.47 -43.87
C GLN A 4 -3.53 -22.98 -43.48
N GLN A 5 -2.98 -22.63 -42.31
CA GLN A 5 -3.04 -21.28 -41.74
C GLN A 5 -4.47 -20.69 -41.64
N SER A 6 -5.46 -21.56 -41.40
CA SER A 6 -6.87 -21.17 -41.23
C SER A 6 -7.33 -21.39 -39.79
N MET A 7 -8.30 -20.60 -39.35
CA MET A 7 -8.94 -20.70 -38.04
C MET A 7 -10.34 -21.33 -38.18
N THR A 8 -10.67 -22.30 -37.32
CA THR A 8 -12.03 -22.87 -37.23
C THR A 8 -12.94 -21.95 -36.40
N LEU A 9 -14.26 -22.19 -36.42
CA LEU A 9 -15.19 -21.50 -35.52
C LEU A 9 -14.81 -21.67 -34.04
N ASP A 10 -14.43 -22.89 -33.64
CA ASP A 10 -13.95 -23.15 -32.28
C ASP A 10 -12.66 -22.39 -31.98
N GLY A 11 -11.71 -22.34 -32.94
CA GLY A 11 -10.48 -21.57 -32.80
C GLY A 11 -10.73 -20.06 -32.66
N PHE A 12 -11.71 -19.52 -33.39
CA PHE A 12 -12.11 -18.11 -33.27
C PHE A 12 -12.79 -17.83 -31.92
N THR A 13 -13.65 -18.75 -31.47
CA THR A 13 -14.27 -18.66 -30.14
C THR A 13 -13.21 -18.72 -29.03
N MET A 14 -12.21 -19.60 -29.16
CA MET A 14 -11.09 -19.67 -28.22
C MET A 14 -10.26 -18.38 -28.20
N TYR A 15 -10.02 -17.76 -29.36
CA TYR A 15 -9.35 -16.45 -29.43
C TYR A 15 -10.16 -15.34 -28.73
N LEU A 16 -11.47 -15.25 -28.99
CA LEU A 16 -12.32 -14.25 -28.35
C LEU A 16 -12.39 -14.41 -26.82
N MET A 17 -12.20 -15.63 -26.31
CA MET A 17 -12.15 -15.93 -24.88
C MET A 17 -10.72 -15.96 -24.31
N SER A 18 -9.69 -15.73 -25.11
CA SER A 18 -8.29 -15.69 -24.65
C SER A 18 -7.92 -14.32 -24.09
N ALA A 19 -6.69 -14.20 -23.58
CA ALA A 19 -6.13 -12.91 -23.18
C ALA A 19 -6.07 -11.90 -24.33
N ASP A 20 -5.84 -12.37 -25.57
CA ASP A 20 -5.78 -11.51 -26.76
C ASP A 20 -7.17 -10.99 -27.18
N GLY A 21 -8.24 -11.72 -26.86
CA GLY A 21 -9.63 -11.29 -27.05
C GLY A 21 -10.18 -10.46 -25.88
N CYS A 22 -9.39 -10.24 -24.82
CA CYS A 22 -9.83 -9.54 -23.63
C CYS A 22 -10.11 -8.06 -23.93
N ILE A 23 -11.21 -7.53 -23.38
CA ILE A 23 -11.51 -6.09 -23.46
C ILE A 23 -10.47 -5.24 -22.73
N PHE A 24 -9.78 -5.81 -21.74
CA PHE A 24 -8.62 -5.19 -21.12
C PHE A 24 -7.40 -5.39 -22.00
N ASN A 25 -6.81 -4.28 -22.46
CA ASN A 25 -5.61 -4.30 -23.28
C ASN A 25 -4.46 -5.04 -22.54
N PRO A 26 -3.99 -6.20 -23.04
CA PRO A 26 -2.92 -6.96 -22.39
C PRO A 26 -1.61 -6.18 -22.25
N SER A 27 -1.35 -5.21 -23.15
CA SER A 27 -0.18 -4.32 -23.05
C SER A 27 -0.20 -3.43 -21.80
N HIS A 28 -1.37 -3.22 -21.19
CA HIS A 28 -1.49 -2.48 -19.93
C HIS A 28 -1.52 -3.41 -18.70
N GLY A 29 -1.28 -4.71 -18.87
CA GLY A 29 -1.20 -5.69 -17.78
C GLY A 29 0.11 -5.67 -16.99
N HIS A 30 1.08 -4.88 -17.43
CA HIS A 30 2.37 -4.63 -16.77
C HIS A 30 2.66 -3.12 -16.78
N VAL A 31 3.71 -2.69 -16.07
CA VAL A 31 4.14 -1.28 -16.09
C VAL A 31 4.51 -0.87 -17.51
N PHE A 32 3.83 0.13 -18.06
CA PHE A 32 4.00 0.59 -19.45
C PHE A 32 4.18 2.12 -19.58
N GLN A 33 3.97 2.86 -18.49
CA GLN A 33 4.09 4.32 -18.45
C GLN A 33 5.52 4.72 -18.07
N ASP A 34 5.90 5.95 -18.39
CA ASP A 34 7.13 6.55 -17.87
C ASP A 34 6.99 6.75 -16.36
N MET A 35 7.84 6.10 -15.58
CA MET A 35 7.83 6.12 -14.11
C MET A 35 8.92 7.04 -13.53
N SER A 36 9.53 7.89 -14.37
CA SER A 36 10.60 8.82 -14.01
C SER A 36 10.14 10.26 -13.74
N HIS A 37 8.85 10.58 -13.92
CA HIS A 37 8.31 11.89 -13.57
C HIS A 37 8.14 12.04 -12.04
N PRO A 38 8.01 13.27 -11.52
CA PRO A 38 7.73 13.49 -10.10
C PRO A 38 6.44 12.79 -9.64
N LEU A 39 6.41 12.30 -8.38
CA LEU A 39 5.24 11.64 -7.79
C LEU A 39 3.91 12.43 -7.97
N SER A 40 3.98 13.77 -8.00
CA SER A 40 2.81 14.64 -8.23
C SER A 40 2.15 14.51 -9.60
N HIS A 41 2.74 13.75 -10.53
CA HIS A 41 2.21 13.54 -11.88
C HIS A 41 1.35 12.27 -11.98
N TYR A 42 1.26 11.47 -10.92
CA TYR A 42 0.60 10.16 -10.94
C TYR A 42 -0.61 10.13 -10.02
N PHE A 43 -1.63 9.36 -10.41
CA PHE A 43 -2.66 8.94 -9.47
C PHE A 43 -2.09 7.84 -8.57
N ILE A 44 -2.15 8.04 -7.25
CA ILE A 44 -1.65 7.09 -6.26
C ILE A 44 -2.84 6.36 -5.66
N SER A 45 -2.85 5.03 -5.80
CA SER A 45 -3.85 4.15 -5.16
C SER A 45 -3.77 4.30 -3.64
N SER A 46 -4.78 4.93 -3.04
CA SER A 46 -4.75 5.38 -1.65
C SER A 46 -5.95 4.81 -0.89
N SER A 47 -5.75 4.53 0.39
CA SER A 47 -6.80 4.07 1.31
C SER A 47 -6.97 5.05 2.45
N HIS A 48 -8.14 5.02 3.09
CA HIS A 48 -8.50 5.86 4.22
C HIS A 48 -8.91 4.98 5.40
N ASN A 49 -8.44 5.32 6.59
CA ASN A 49 -8.57 4.51 7.81
C ASN A 49 -8.32 3.02 7.55
N THR A 50 -7.15 2.72 6.96
CA THR A 50 -6.82 1.41 6.39
C THR A 50 -6.96 0.26 7.38
N TYR A 51 -6.84 0.53 8.68
CA TYR A 51 -6.97 -0.45 9.75
C TYR A 51 -8.40 -0.97 9.91
N LEU A 52 -9.44 -0.25 9.47
CA LEU A 52 -10.85 -0.64 9.63
C LEU A 52 -11.28 -1.69 8.60
N MET A 53 -11.94 -2.74 9.10
CA MET A 53 -12.52 -3.79 8.26
C MET A 53 -13.98 -3.49 7.85
N GLU A 54 -14.67 -2.62 8.58
CA GLU A 54 -16.10 -2.34 8.42
C GLU A 54 -16.39 -0.84 8.64
N ASP A 55 -17.35 -0.50 9.51
CA ASP A 55 -17.78 0.88 9.73
C ASP A 55 -16.83 1.71 10.61
N GLN A 56 -17.03 3.02 10.57
CA GLN A 56 -16.19 4.01 11.26
C GLN A 56 -16.46 4.12 12.77
N LEU A 57 -17.54 3.56 13.32
CA LEU A 57 -17.96 3.81 14.70
C LEU A 57 -17.74 2.61 15.62
N ARG A 58 -17.97 1.39 15.12
CA ARG A 58 -17.95 0.14 15.90
C ARG A 58 -17.23 -1.00 15.17
N GLY A 59 -16.81 -0.78 13.93
CA GLY A 59 -16.16 -1.79 13.11
C GLY A 59 -14.85 -2.30 13.73
N PRO A 60 -14.47 -3.56 13.45
CA PRO A 60 -13.22 -4.10 13.91
C PRO A 60 -12.05 -3.50 13.14
N SER A 61 -10.98 -3.15 13.86
CA SER A 61 -9.66 -2.87 13.30
C SER A 61 -8.82 -4.14 13.23
N SER A 62 -8.07 -4.32 12.15
CA SER A 62 -7.23 -5.50 11.94
C SER A 62 -6.01 -5.20 11.09
N THR A 63 -4.89 -5.87 11.37
CA THR A 63 -3.71 -5.84 10.50
C THR A 63 -3.99 -6.50 9.13
N GLU A 64 -4.96 -7.41 9.05
CA GLU A 64 -5.41 -8.02 7.79
C GLU A 64 -5.97 -6.98 6.80
N ALA A 65 -6.51 -5.87 7.31
CA ALA A 65 -6.99 -4.77 6.47
C ALA A 65 -5.84 -4.16 5.64
N TYR A 66 -4.67 -3.93 6.27
CA TYR A 66 -3.44 -3.51 5.58
C TYR A 66 -2.95 -4.55 4.58
N ALA A 67 -2.91 -5.83 4.97
CA ALA A 67 -2.47 -6.90 4.07
C ALA A 67 -3.33 -6.95 2.80
N ARG A 68 -4.66 -6.83 2.92
CA ARG A 68 -5.59 -6.79 1.79
C ARG A 68 -5.40 -5.55 0.92
N ALA A 69 -5.27 -4.37 1.53
CA ALA A 69 -5.04 -3.13 0.78
C ALA A 69 -3.74 -3.22 -0.05
N LEU A 70 -2.66 -3.69 0.56
CA LEU A 70 -1.36 -3.84 -0.10
C LEU A 70 -1.39 -4.92 -1.20
N LYS A 71 -2.02 -6.07 -0.97
CA LYS A 71 -2.21 -7.11 -2.01
C LYS A 71 -3.02 -6.61 -3.20
N ARG A 72 -3.91 -5.63 -3.00
CA ARG A 72 -4.70 -4.97 -4.07
C ARG A 72 -3.96 -3.79 -4.71
N GLY A 73 -2.69 -3.57 -4.41
CA GLY A 73 -1.86 -2.53 -5.03
C GLY A 73 -2.00 -1.15 -4.41
N CYS A 74 -2.58 -1.01 -3.21
CA CYS A 74 -2.61 0.27 -2.50
C CYS A 74 -1.18 0.74 -2.17
N ARG A 75 -0.87 2.01 -2.45
CA ARG A 75 0.43 2.69 -2.30
C ARG A 75 0.42 3.85 -1.30
N CYS A 76 -0.72 4.18 -0.71
CA CYS A 76 -0.81 5.08 0.42
C CYS A 76 -1.77 4.50 1.47
N VAL A 77 -1.25 4.19 2.66
CA VAL A 77 -2.02 3.62 3.77
C VAL A 77 -1.98 4.55 4.98
N GLU A 78 -3.07 4.56 5.73
CA GLU A 78 -3.30 5.46 6.85
C GLU A 78 -3.19 4.73 8.19
N LEU A 79 -2.62 5.42 9.18
CA LEU A 79 -2.40 4.92 10.54
C LEU A 79 -2.76 6.01 11.55
N ASP A 80 -3.89 5.83 12.24
CA ASP A 80 -4.33 6.71 13.32
C ASP A 80 -3.70 6.25 14.62
N CYS A 81 -2.59 6.88 14.97
CA CYS A 81 -1.73 6.44 16.05
C CYS A 81 -2.10 7.13 17.36
N TRP A 82 -2.36 6.34 18.38
CA TRP A 82 -2.74 6.79 19.72
C TRP A 82 -1.90 6.13 20.78
N ASP A 83 -1.79 6.79 21.93
CA ASP A 83 -1.15 6.21 23.11
C ASP A 83 -1.86 4.92 23.54
N GLY A 84 -1.08 3.86 23.69
CA GLY A 84 -1.57 2.58 24.20
C GLY A 84 -1.05 2.24 25.60
N PRO A 85 -1.55 1.13 26.18
CA PRO A 85 -1.14 0.69 27.51
C PRO A 85 0.33 0.28 27.54
N ASN A 86 0.95 0.35 28.72
CA ASN A 86 2.36 -0.02 28.93
C ASN A 86 3.38 0.74 28.07
N GLY A 87 3.00 1.89 27.51
CA GLY A 87 3.85 2.68 26.61
C GLY A 87 3.97 2.13 25.19
N ASP A 88 3.10 1.19 24.80
CA ASP A 88 3.09 0.59 23.46
C ASP A 88 1.99 1.22 22.59
N PRO A 89 2.32 1.97 21.52
CA PRO A 89 1.35 2.68 20.70
C PRO A 89 0.35 1.75 20.01
N ILE A 90 -0.87 2.25 19.83
CA ILE A 90 -1.98 1.53 19.18
C ILE A 90 -2.50 2.30 17.98
N VAL A 91 -3.24 1.60 17.11
CA VAL A 91 -3.95 2.15 15.96
C VAL A 91 -5.44 1.85 16.08
N TYR A 92 -6.28 2.88 15.99
CA TYR A 92 -7.74 2.81 15.93
C TYR A 92 -8.35 4.18 15.60
N HIS A 93 -9.67 4.19 15.32
CA HIS A 93 -10.37 5.44 15.06
C HIS A 93 -10.72 6.17 16.36
N GLY A 94 -10.04 7.29 16.60
CA GLY A 94 -10.15 8.09 17.81
C GLY A 94 -11.59 8.44 18.19
N TYR A 95 -11.86 8.48 19.50
CA TYR A 95 -13.19 8.82 20.04
C TYR A 95 -14.37 7.91 19.60
N THR A 96 -14.08 6.71 19.08
CA THR A 96 -15.09 5.72 18.69
C THR A 96 -14.95 4.39 19.45
N PHE A 97 -15.80 3.41 19.13
CA PHE A 97 -15.79 2.06 19.69
C PHE A 97 -15.11 1.03 18.78
N THR A 98 -14.40 1.46 17.74
CA THR A 98 -13.65 0.53 16.88
C THR A 98 -12.60 -0.23 17.71
N SER A 99 -12.34 -1.49 17.39
CA SER A 99 -11.31 -2.24 18.10
C SER A 99 -9.91 -1.65 17.84
N LYS A 100 -8.95 -2.05 18.66
CA LYS A 100 -7.58 -1.49 18.66
C LYS A 100 -6.60 -2.58 18.24
N ILE A 101 -5.57 -2.18 17.51
CA ILE A 101 -4.44 -3.04 17.14
C ILE A 101 -3.13 -2.37 17.54
N LEU A 102 -2.08 -3.14 17.76
CA LEU A 102 -0.77 -2.58 18.11
C LEU A 102 -0.13 -1.94 16.88
N PHE A 103 0.47 -0.75 17.05
CA PHE A 103 1.21 -0.09 15.99
C PHE A 103 2.35 -0.97 15.47
N ARG A 104 3.06 -1.66 16.39
CA ARG A 104 4.13 -2.60 16.03
C ARG A 104 3.65 -3.65 15.02
N ASP A 105 2.53 -4.32 15.29
CA ASP A 105 1.99 -5.38 14.43
C ASP A 105 1.58 -4.83 13.06
N VAL A 106 1.06 -3.60 13.01
CA VAL A 106 0.75 -2.90 11.74
C VAL A 106 2.03 -2.69 10.93
N ILE A 107 3.11 -2.20 11.55
CA ILE A 107 4.40 -2.00 10.89
C ILE A 107 5.01 -3.33 10.40
N GLU A 108 4.91 -4.40 11.18
CA GLU A 108 5.37 -5.75 10.78
C GLU A 108 4.62 -6.26 9.55
N VAL A 109 3.28 -6.14 9.53
CA VAL A 109 2.47 -6.54 8.37
C VAL A 109 2.75 -5.67 7.15
N ILE A 110 2.87 -4.34 7.31
CA ILE A 110 3.25 -3.46 6.21
C ILE A 110 4.61 -3.87 5.63
N ASN A 111 5.61 -4.15 6.47
CA ASN A 111 6.94 -4.56 6.02
C ASN A 111 6.92 -5.85 5.18
N GLN A 112 6.03 -6.78 5.53
CA GLN A 112 5.85 -8.05 4.83
C GLN A 112 5.17 -7.89 3.46
N TYR A 113 4.19 -7.00 3.35
CA TYR A 113 3.32 -6.89 2.16
C TYR A 113 3.60 -5.68 1.27
N ALA A 114 4.39 -4.69 1.72
CA ALA A 114 4.60 -3.41 1.05
C ALA A 114 4.91 -3.56 -0.45
N PHE A 115 5.74 -4.54 -0.81
CA PHE A 115 6.24 -4.68 -2.18
C PHE A 115 5.81 -5.97 -2.89
N GLN A 116 4.78 -6.68 -2.41
CA GLN A 116 4.33 -7.94 -3.03
C GLN A 116 3.58 -7.73 -4.35
N SER A 117 2.84 -6.63 -4.49
CA SER A 117 2.01 -6.31 -5.65
C SER A 117 2.61 -5.25 -6.57
N SER A 118 3.60 -4.50 -6.07
CA SER A 118 4.25 -3.40 -6.79
C SER A 118 5.58 -3.07 -6.12
N GLU A 119 6.60 -2.77 -6.93
CA GLU A 119 7.94 -2.37 -6.47
C GLU A 119 8.02 -0.88 -6.11
N PHE A 120 7.00 -0.09 -6.48
CA PHE A 120 6.99 1.36 -6.28
C PHE A 120 6.76 1.77 -4.82
N PRO A 121 7.15 3.01 -4.46
CA PRO A 121 7.12 3.51 -3.08
C PRO A 121 5.75 3.36 -2.41
N LEU A 122 5.80 3.02 -1.11
CA LEU A 122 4.64 3.02 -0.23
C LEU A 122 4.70 4.26 0.68
N ILE A 123 3.61 5.01 0.74
CA ILE A 123 3.44 6.17 1.60
C ILE A 123 2.65 5.74 2.85
N LEU A 124 3.15 6.13 4.03
CA LEU A 124 2.43 5.99 5.29
C LEU A 124 1.91 7.35 5.73
N SER A 125 0.60 7.54 5.69
CA SER A 125 -0.07 8.70 6.28
C SER A 125 -0.23 8.46 7.78
N ILE A 126 0.52 9.21 8.60
CA ILE A 126 0.49 9.06 10.05
C ILE A 126 -0.34 10.19 10.65
N GLU A 127 -1.51 9.86 11.18
CA GLU A 127 -2.28 10.75 12.05
C GLU A 127 -1.83 10.52 13.49
N ASN A 128 -1.07 11.47 14.04
CA ASN A 128 -0.32 11.27 15.28
C ASN A 128 -0.96 11.96 16.49
N HIS A 129 -1.53 11.17 17.39
CA HIS A 129 -2.07 11.60 18.69
C HIS A 129 -1.27 11.06 19.88
N CYS A 130 -0.08 10.50 19.63
CA CYS A 130 0.77 9.93 20.67
C CYS A 130 1.52 11.01 21.46
N THR A 131 1.82 10.73 22.73
CA THR A 131 2.75 11.53 23.53
C THR A 131 4.19 11.34 23.06
N MET A 132 5.08 12.30 23.36
CA MET A 132 6.49 12.24 22.96
C MET A 132 7.21 10.91 23.30
N PRO A 133 7.00 10.29 24.49
CA PRO A 133 7.56 8.97 24.78
C PRO A 133 7.09 7.89 23.80
N GLN A 134 5.80 7.83 23.49
CA GLN A 134 5.24 6.84 22.57
C GLN A 134 5.58 7.14 21.10
N GLN A 135 5.72 8.42 20.72
CA GLN A 135 6.27 8.79 19.40
C GLN A 135 7.72 8.28 19.23
N THR A 136 8.51 8.28 20.30
CA THR A 136 9.87 7.71 20.29
C THR A 136 9.82 6.20 20.04
N VAL A 137 8.86 5.50 20.68
CA VAL A 137 8.62 4.07 20.45
C VAL A 137 8.18 3.80 19.00
N MET A 138 7.26 4.60 18.44
CA MET A 138 6.85 4.49 17.02
C MET A 138 8.05 4.64 16.08
N ALA A 139 8.90 5.65 16.30
CA ALA A 139 10.10 5.87 15.49
C ALA A 139 11.09 4.70 15.60
N GLN A 140 11.25 4.12 16.78
CA GLN A 140 12.08 2.92 16.99
C GLN A 140 11.53 1.71 16.24
N TYR A 141 10.22 1.45 16.31
CA TYR A 141 9.59 0.36 15.56
C TYR A 141 9.76 0.53 14.05
N MET A 142 9.45 1.71 13.51
CA MET A 142 9.63 1.95 12.07
C MET A 142 11.08 1.76 11.63
N ARG A 143 12.06 2.31 12.37
CA ARG A 143 13.49 2.14 12.05
C ARG A 143 13.95 0.69 12.13
N ASN A 144 13.57 -0.03 13.19
CA ASN A 144 14.03 -1.39 13.43
C ASN A 144 13.38 -2.41 12.48
N ILE A 145 12.08 -2.25 12.19
CA ILE A 145 11.31 -3.21 11.40
C ILE A 145 11.47 -2.97 9.91
N PHE A 146 11.35 -1.72 9.44
CA PHE A 146 11.55 -1.42 8.01
C PHE A 146 13.03 -1.43 7.62
N GLY A 147 13.93 -1.10 8.56
CA GLY A 147 15.37 -1.06 8.30
C GLY A 147 15.70 -0.16 7.11
N ASN A 148 16.38 -0.74 6.12
CA ASN A 148 16.81 -0.04 4.90
C ASN A 148 15.66 0.35 3.95
N LYS A 149 14.45 -0.20 4.14
CA LYS A 149 13.27 0.19 3.34
C LYS A 149 12.70 1.55 3.75
N LEU A 150 13.06 2.06 4.94
CA LEU A 150 12.57 3.34 5.42
C LEU A 150 13.46 4.48 4.89
N LEU A 151 12.88 5.33 4.05
CA LEU A 151 13.52 6.56 3.61
C LEU A 151 13.55 7.58 4.78
N THR A 152 14.74 7.79 5.35
CA THR A 152 14.95 8.71 6.50
C THR A 152 15.70 9.98 6.15
N VAL A 153 16.28 10.04 4.95
CA VAL A 153 17.02 11.19 4.43
C VAL A 153 16.55 11.50 3.01
N PRO A 154 16.54 12.78 2.59
CA PRO A 154 16.24 13.12 1.20
C PRO A 154 17.19 12.42 0.23
N LEU A 155 16.67 12.01 -0.94
CA LEU A 155 17.48 11.45 -2.00
C LEU A 155 18.56 12.45 -2.43
N GLY A 156 19.81 11.99 -2.55
CA GLY A 156 20.97 12.85 -2.85
C GLY A 156 21.41 13.77 -1.69
N GLY A 157 20.83 13.64 -0.50
CA GLY A 157 21.24 14.37 0.70
C GLY A 157 20.88 15.87 0.69
N LYS A 158 20.02 16.32 -0.22
CA LYS A 158 19.56 17.72 -0.34
C LYS A 158 18.05 17.78 -0.38
N VAL A 159 17.48 18.87 0.12
CA VAL A 159 16.04 19.13 -0.02
C VAL A 159 15.72 19.28 -1.51
N PRO A 160 14.82 18.46 -2.07
CA PRO A 160 14.60 18.46 -3.50
C PRO A 160 13.67 19.61 -3.90
N THR A 161 13.88 20.17 -5.09
CA THR A 161 13.02 21.24 -5.65
C THR A 161 11.76 20.68 -6.31
N VAL A 162 11.74 19.38 -6.59
CA VAL A 162 10.62 18.61 -7.13
C VAL A 162 10.50 17.30 -6.35
N LEU A 163 9.31 16.70 -6.30
CA LEU A 163 9.19 15.36 -5.69
C LEU A 163 10.01 14.34 -6.46
N PRO A 164 10.55 13.30 -5.79
CA PRO A 164 11.20 12.19 -6.47
C PRO A 164 10.20 11.44 -7.36
N SER A 165 10.73 10.59 -8.24
CA SER A 165 9.95 9.66 -9.05
C SER A 165 9.48 8.43 -8.26
N PRO A 166 8.53 7.66 -8.80
CA PRO A 166 8.32 6.27 -8.41
C PRO A 166 9.56 5.37 -8.54
N GLU A 167 10.40 5.57 -9.57
CA GLU A 167 11.72 4.91 -9.71
C GLU A 167 12.78 5.39 -8.72
#